data_AF-A0A931KIC2-F1
#
_entry.id   AF-A0A931KIC2-F1
#
_cell.length_a   1.000
_cell.length_b   1.000
_cell.length_c   1.000
_cell.angle_alpha   90.00
_cell.angle_beta   90.00
_cell.angle_gamma   90.00
#
_symmetry.space_group_name_H-M   'P 1'
#
loop_
_entity.id
_entity.type
_entity.pdbx_description
1 polymer ?
#
loop_
_entity_poly.entity_id
_entity_poly.type
_entity_poly.pdbx_seq_one_letter_code
_entity_poly.pdbx_strand_id
1 'polypeptide(L)'
;MVRDSSDQEHLEKFRQLRNFLELSDSEIQAVHEISERLEPVLNRLIEDVYEHLTEQDCTLRHFARPQNSYTGPVPKTIEEITPDHPLMKFRKQATLRYLISLISRPLNEPFIQYLNWVGMIHHAKAGATRFTVPVVQLEALMGFIMPRLTAGIGELKLSRHREEKVMRGLQKLLWIQNEFILMHYHGSIPSEDSGKARHDLG
;
A
#
# COMPACT_ATOMS: atom_id res chain seq x y z
N MET A 1 -2.35 11.23 29.61
CA MET A 1 -2.83 10.59 28.36
C MET A 1 -1.82 9.49 28.04
N VAL A 2 -2.15 8.24 28.36
CA VAL A 2 -1.29 7.08 28.09
C VAL A 2 -1.36 6.87 26.59
N ARG A 3 -0.22 7.00 25.88
CA ARG A 3 -0.15 6.70 24.45
C ARG A 3 -0.36 5.20 24.28
N ASP A 4 -1.12 4.80 23.26
CA ASP A 4 -1.31 3.39 22.92
C ASP A 4 0.06 2.79 22.56
N SER A 5 0.44 1.67 23.17
CA SER A 5 1.75 1.04 22.94
C SER A 5 1.95 0.63 21.48
N SER A 6 0.85 0.36 20.77
CA SER A 6 0.86 0.03 19.34
C SER A 6 1.22 1.23 18.46
N ASP A 7 0.85 2.44 18.87
CA ASP A 7 1.16 3.64 18.09
C ASP A 7 2.66 3.93 18.06
N GLN A 8 3.33 3.70 19.20
CA GLN A 8 4.79 3.81 19.30
C GLN A 8 5.52 2.75 18.48
N GLU A 9 4.99 1.53 18.38
CA GLU A 9 5.60 0.44 17.63
C GLU A 9 5.68 0.75 16.13
N HIS A 10 4.58 1.20 15.51
CA HIS A 10 4.56 1.55 14.09
C HIS A 10 5.49 2.72 13.76
N LEU A 11 5.53 3.73 14.63
CA LEU A 11 6.42 4.87 14.45
C LEU A 11 7.89 4.46 14.55
N GLU A 12 8.22 3.56 15.47
CA GLU A 12 9.58 3.03 15.62
C GLU A 12 9.99 2.16 14.42
N LYS A 13 9.11 1.27 13.95
CA LYS A 13 9.33 0.51 12.71
C LYS A 13 9.56 1.43 11.52
N PHE A 14 8.75 2.48 11.36
CA PHE A 14 8.98 3.48 10.31
C PHE A 14 10.39 4.11 10.41
N ARG A 15 10.82 4.52 11.61
CA ARG A 15 12.17 5.09 11.80
C ARG A 15 13.26 4.10 11.44
N GLN A 16 13.14 2.84 11.85
CA GLN A 16 14.11 1.80 11.53
C GLN A 16 14.23 1.58 10.02
N LEU A 17 13.10 1.44 9.31
CA LEU A 17 13.08 1.28 7.86
C LEU A 17 13.63 2.51 7.13
N ARG A 18 13.21 3.70 7.56
CA ARG A 18 13.70 4.97 7.01
C ARG A 18 15.22 5.10 7.15
N ASN A 19 15.76 4.73 8.30
CA ASN A 19 17.20 4.74 8.55
C ASN A 19 17.92 3.70 7.69
N PHE A 20 17.41 2.47 7.63
CA PHE A 20 18.00 1.38 6.85
C PHE A 20 18.05 1.68 5.35
N LEU A 21 16.98 2.26 4.81
CA LEU A 21 16.89 2.65 3.40
C LEU A 21 17.55 4.01 3.10
N GLU A 22 18.10 4.66 4.13
CA GLU A 22 18.67 6.00 4.03
C GLU A 22 17.72 7.00 3.35
N LEU A 23 16.43 6.95 3.68
CA LEU A 23 15.45 7.89 3.13
C LEU A 23 15.63 9.25 3.82
N SER A 24 16.24 10.18 3.08
CA SER A 24 16.59 11.51 3.57
C SER A 24 15.40 12.48 3.51
N ASP A 25 15.38 13.48 4.40
CA ASP A 25 14.40 14.57 4.32
C ASP A 25 14.48 15.30 2.99
N SER A 26 15.69 15.38 2.42
CA SER A 26 15.91 16.06 1.14
C SER A 26 15.29 15.31 -0.06
N GLU A 27 15.19 13.98 0.02
CA GLU A 27 14.48 13.16 -0.97
C GLU A 27 12.97 13.31 -0.81
N ILE A 28 12.45 13.25 0.42
CA ILE A 28 11.03 13.47 0.72
C ILE A 28 10.59 14.87 0.24
N GLN A 29 11.38 15.89 0.54
CA GLN A 29 11.15 17.27 0.12
C GLN A 29 11.13 17.39 -1.42
N ALA A 30 12.06 16.73 -2.12
CA ALA A 30 12.09 16.74 -3.57
C ALA A 30 10.82 16.14 -4.20
N VAL A 31 10.25 15.10 -3.56
CA VAL A 31 8.97 14.50 -3.96
C VAL A 31 7.82 15.47 -3.71
N HIS A 32 7.73 16.06 -2.52
CA HIS A 32 6.68 17.00 -2.16
C HIS A 32 6.65 18.22 -3.09
N GLU A 33 7.81 18.77 -3.45
CA GLU A 33 7.95 19.92 -4.34
C GLU A 33 7.46 19.69 -5.78
N ILE A 34 7.29 18.42 -6.20
CA ILE A 34 6.74 18.08 -7.51
C ILE A 34 5.38 17.39 -7.41
N SER A 35 4.77 17.33 -6.23
CA SER A 35 3.54 16.57 -5.99
C SER A 35 2.41 16.94 -6.96
N GLU A 36 2.19 18.23 -7.22
CA GLU A 36 1.21 18.72 -8.21
C GLU A 36 1.52 18.22 -9.63
N ARG A 37 2.80 18.06 -9.98
CA ARG A 37 3.23 17.55 -11.29
C ARG A 37 3.14 16.03 -11.37
N LEU A 38 3.23 15.33 -10.23
CA LEU A 38 3.03 13.89 -10.13
C LEU A 38 1.55 13.52 -10.18
N GLU A 39 0.64 14.40 -9.80
CA GLU A 39 -0.80 14.09 -9.77
C GLU A 39 -1.35 13.62 -11.14
N PRO A 40 -1.06 14.29 -12.29
CA PRO A 40 -1.45 13.76 -13.59
C PRO A 40 -0.82 12.40 -13.93
N VAL A 41 0.37 12.11 -13.42
CA VAL A 41 1.03 10.80 -13.58
C VAL A 41 0.30 9.74 -12.77
N LEU A 42 -0.06 10.05 -11.52
CA LEU A 42 -0.83 9.14 -10.65
C LEU A 42 -2.25 8.89 -11.18
N ASN A 43 -2.88 9.89 -11.80
CA ASN A 43 -4.17 9.73 -12.48
C ASN A 43 -4.08 8.73 -13.63
N ARG A 44 -3.06 8.81 -14.49
CA ARG A 44 -2.87 7.80 -15.55
C ARG A 44 -2.54 6.43 -14.97
N LEU A 45 -1.61 6.38 -14.01
CA LEU A 45 -1.20 5.15 -13.35
C LEU A 45 -2.37 4.40 -12.72
N ILE A 46 -3.31 5.10 -12.08
CA ILE A 46 -4.44 4.44 -11.42
C ILE A 46 -5.46 3.89 -12.41
N GLU A 47 -5.62 4.51 -13.57
CA GLU A 47 -6.41 3.93 -14.67
C GLU A 47 -5.77 2.62 -15.13
N ASP A 48 -4.47 2.63 -15.47
CA ASP A 48 -3.73 1.44 -15.89
C ASP A 48 -3.79 0.32 -14.85
N VAL A 49 -3.68 0.65 -13.56
CA VAL A 49 -3.78 -0.31 -12.46
C VAL A 49 -5.15 -0.96 -12.41
N TYR A 50 -6.22 -0.19 -12.53
CA TYR A 50 -7.58 -0.75 -12.45
C TYR A 50 -7.96 -1.53 -13.69
N GLU A 51 -7.52 -1.11 -14.87
CA GLU A 51 -7.63 -1.90 -16.10
C GLU A 51 -6.92 -3.24 -15.92
N HIS A 52 -5.65 -3.22 -15.50
CA HIS A 52 -4.87 -4.44 -15.30
C HIS A 52 -5.47 -5.38 -14.23
N LEU A 53 -5.96 -4.85 -13.12
CA LEU A 53 -6.61 -5.66 -12.08
C LEU A 53 -7.93 -6.30 -12.56
N THR A 54 -8.59 -5.70 -13.55
CA THR A 54 -9.82 -6.26 -14.14
C THR A 54 -9.59 -7.32 -15.20
N GLU A 55 -8.40 -7.37 -15.80
CA GLU A 55 -8.00 -8.41 -16.75
C GLU A 55 -7.63 -9.74 -16.07
N GLN A 56 -7.41 -9.73 -14.76
CA GLN A 56 -6.90 -10.87 -14.01
C GLN A 56 -7.97 -11.40 -13.03
N ASP A 57 -8.55 -12.56 -13.33
CA ASP A 57 -9.57 -13.20 -12.47
C ASP A 57 -9.12 -13.33 -11.01
N CYS A 58 -7.83 -13.63 -10.81
CA CYS A 58 -7.26 -13.88 -9.49
C CYS A 58 -7.26 -12.64 -8.60
N THR A 59 -7.24 -11.43 -9.17
CA THR A 59 -7.35 -10.15 -8.46
C THR A 59 -8.79 -9.64 -8.45
N LEU A 60 -9.52 -9.80 -9.56
CA LEU A 60 -10.88 -9.28 -9.73
C LEU A 60 -11.85 -9.77 -8.65
N ARG A 61 -11.73 -11.04 -8.24
CA ARG A 61 -12.54 -11.65 -7.16
C ARG A 61 -12.49 -10.90 -5.82
N HIS A 62 -11.43 -10.13 -5.54
CA HIS A 62 -11.28 -9.35 -4.31
C HIS A 62 -12.15 -8.06 -4.30
N PHE A 63 -12.76 -7.74 -5.44
CA PHE A 63 -13.63 -6.58 -5.62
C PHE A 63 -15.13 -6.88 -5.46
N ALA A 64 -15.53 -8.15 -5.35
CA ALA A 64 -16.91 -8.59 -5.15
C ALA A 64 -17.48 -8.27 -3.74
N ARG A 65 -16.86 -7.36 -2.98
CA ARG A 65 -17.22 -7.06 -1.59
C ARG A 65 -17.17 -5.56 -1.33
N PRO A 66 -18.08 -5.01 -0.52
CA PRO A 66 -18.05 -3.59 -0.20
C PRO A 66 -16.76 -3.23 0.55
N GLN A 67 -16.22 -2.06 0.24
CA GLN A 67 -15.18 -1.43 1.06
C GLN A 67 -15.84 -0.77 2.28
N ASN A 68 -15.11 -0.67 3.40
CA ASN A 68 -15.56 0.09 4.56
C ASN A 68 -15.97 1.51 4.12
N SER A 69 -17.11 2.00 4.65
CA SER A 69 -17.73 3.30 4.32
C SER A 69 -18.38 3.42 2.93
N TYR A 70 -18.37 2.38 2.09
CA TYR A 70 -19.15 2.37 0.86
C TYR A 70 -20.61 1.95 1.11
N THR A 71 -21.56 2.76 0.65
CA THR A 71 -23.01 2.56 0.86
C THR A 71 -23.81 2.32 -0.43
N GLY A 72 -23.13 2.22 -1.57
CA GLY A 72 -23.75 2.03 -2.89
C GLY A 72 -23.98 0.57 -3.29
N PRO A 73 -24.33 0.32 -4.56
CA PRO A 73 -24.56 -1.03 -5.07
C PRO A 73 -23.28 -1.89 -5.04
N VAL A 74 -23.42 -3.18 -4.75
CA VAL A 74 -22.33 -4.16 -4.72
C VAL A 74 -22.57 -5.22 -5.80
N PRO A 75 -21.52 -5.63 -6.55
CA PRO A 75 -21.65 -6.70 -7.54
C PRO A 75 -22.10 -8.01 -6.88
N LYS A 76 -23.06 -8.69 -7.48
CA LYS A 76 -23.55 -10.02 -7.07
C LYS A 76 -22.79 -11.15 -7.75
N THR A 77 -22.24 -10.89 -8.93
CA THR A 77 -21.46 -11.84 -9.72
C THR A 77 -20.12 -11.23 -10.13
N ILE A 78 -19.19 -12.05 -10.64
CA ILE A 78 -17.89 -11.57 -11.09
C ILE A 78 -18.02 -10.72 -12.35
N GLU A 79 -18.99 -11.06 -13.21
CA GLU A 79 -19.27 -10.36 -14.48
C GLU A 79 -19.77 -8.93 -14.25
N GLU A 80 -20.39 -8.65 -13.10
CA GLU A 80 -20.80 -7.30 -12.71
C GLU A 80 -19.62 -6.42 -12.24
N ILE A 81 -18.44 -7.01 -12.01
CA ILE A 81 -17.24 -6.29 -11.57
C ILE A 81 -16.54 -5.68 -12.78
N THR A 82 -17.09 -4.58 -13.28
CA THR A 82 -16.53 -3.84 -14.42
C THR A 82 -15.85 -2.55 -13.98
N PRO A 83 -14.92 -1.97 -14.77
CA PRO A 83 -14.35 -0.65 -14.49
C PRO A 83 -15.40 0.44 -14.24
N ASP A 84 -16.58 0.31 -14.85
CA ASP A 84 -17.68 1.25 -14.71
C ASP A 84 -18.54 1.07 -13.46
N HIS A 85 -18.43 -0.08 -12.79
CA HIS A 85 -19.22 -0.38 -11.61
C HIS A 85 -18.97 0.65 -10.49
N PRO A 86 -20.00 1.19 -9.81
CA PRO A 86 -19.83 2.25 -8.82
C PRO A 86 -18.86 1.92 -7.68
N LEU A 87 -18.83 0.66 -7.22
CA LEU A 87 -17.84 0.18 -6.25
C LEU A 87 -16.39 0.23 -6.78
N MET A 88 -16.17 -0.07 -8.06
CA MET A 88 -14.84 -0.03 -8.69
C MET A 88 -14.36 1.41 -8.82
N LYS A 89 -15.23 2.33 -9.26
CA LYS A 89 -14.94 3.77 -9.28
C LYS A 89 -14.63 4.31 -7.90
N PHE A 90 -15.38 3.91 -6.88
CA PHE A 90 -15.14 4.32 -5.49
C PHE A 90 -13.78 3.85 -4.98
N ARG A 91 -13.44 2.57 -5.19
CA ARG A 91 -12.15 2.00 -4.80
C ARG A 91 -11.01 2.69 -5.55
N LYS A 92 -11.14 2.92 -6.86
CA LYS A 92 -10.16 3.63 -7.69
C LYS A 92 -9.85 5.01 -7.13
N GLN A 93 -10.89 5.77 -6.82
CA GLN A 93 -10.75 7.10 -6.23
C GLN A 93 -10.14 7.05 -4.82
N ALA A 94 -10.46 6.04 -4.01
CA ALA A 94 -9.83 5.86 -2.70
C ALA A 94 -8.32 5.54 -2.82
N THR A 95 -7.94 4.67 -3.75
CA THR A 95 -6.53 4.34 -4.03
C THR A 95 -5.79 5.56 -4.58
N LEU A 96 -6.38 6.34 -5.49
CA LEU A 96 -5.77 7.58 -6.00
C LEU A 96 -5.52 8.59 -4.88
N ARG A 97 -6.52 8.84 -4.02
CA ARG A 97 -6.36 9.73 -2.85
C ARG A 97 -5.25 9.25 -1.91
N TYR A 98 -5.11 7.94 -1.76
CA TYR A 98 -4.03 7.34 -0.99
C TYR A 98 -2.65 7.60 -1.61
N LEU A 99 -2.49 7.37 -2.92
CA LEU A 99 -1.23 7.64 -3.63
C LEU A 99 -0.87 9.13 -3.59
N ILE A 100 -1.84 10.03 -3.79
CA ILE A 100 -1.64 11.48 -3.65
C ILE A 100 -1.19 11.81 -2.22
N SER A 101 -1.85 11.21 -1.21
CA SER A 101 -1.48 11.39 0.20
C SER A 101 -0.04 10.96 0.48
N LEU A 102 0.41 9.85 -0.11
CA LEU A 102 1.77 9.33 0.02
C LEU A 102 2.83 10.33 -0.45
N ILE A 103 2.56 11.07 -1.53
CA ILE A 103 3.53 11.99 -2.13
C ILE A 103 3.42 13.45 -1.66
N SER A 104 2.44 13.78 -0.81
CA SER A 104 2.13 15.17 -0.44
C SER A 104 1.99 15.40 1.06
N ARG A 105 1.70 14.38 1.87
CA ARG A 105 1.51 14.53 3.31
C ARG A 105 2.84 14.40 4.06
N PRO A 106 3.01 15.15 5.17
CA PRO A 106 4.15 14.94 6.06
C PRO A 106 4.15 13.51 6.61
N LEU A 107 5.32 12.86 6.65
CA LEU A 107 5.53 11.53 7.22
C LEU A 107 5.58 11.59 8.76
N ASN A 108 4.51 12.09 9.36
CA ASN A 108 4.32 12.20 10.80
C ASN A 108 3.50 11.02 11.35
N GLU A 109 3.43 10.91 12.67
CA GLU A 109 2.74 9.81 13.37
C GLU A 109 1.31 9.55 12.85
N PRO A 110 0.42 10.55 12.67
CA PRO A 110 -0.89 10.32 12.07
C PRO A 110 -0.85 9.68 10.67
N PHE A 111 0.12 10.04 9.84
CA PHE A 111 0.28 9.45 8.53
C PHE A 111 0.85 8.03 8.59
N ILE A 112 1.77 7.76 9.53
CA ILE A 112 2.29 6.40 9.76
C ILE A 112 1.17 5.47 10.25
N GLN A 113 0.28 5.92 11.13
CA GLN A 113 -0.90 5.13 11.52
C GLN A 113 -1.84 4.89 10.35
N TYR A 114 -1.95 5.86 9.43
CA TYR A 114 -2.72 5.67 8.21
C TYR A 114 -2.09 4.61 7.29
N LEU A 115 -0.76 4.54 7.17
CA LEU A 115 -0.08 3.46 6.44
C LEU A 115 -0.36 2.09 7.05
N ASN A 116 -0.27 1.97 8.38
CA ASN A 116 -0.64 0.75 9.10
C ASN A 116 -2.10 0.34 8.80
N TRP A 117 -3.04 1.27 8.91
CA TRP A 117 -4.44 0.99 8.59
C TRP A 117 -4.63 0.50 7.15
N VAL A 118 -3.91 1.07 6.18
CA VAL A 118 -3.91 0.58 4.79
C VAL A 118 -3.36 -0.85 4.70
N GLY A 119 -2.38 -1.23 5.50
CA GLY A 119 -1.96 -2.62 5.61
C GLY A 119 -3.06 -3.53 6.15
N MET A 120 -3.71 -3.12 7.23
CA MET A 120 -4.77 -3.89 7.89
C MET A 120 -5.94 -4.20 6.94
N ILE A 121 -6.34 -3.27 6.06
CA ILE A 121 -7.47 -3.52 5.14
C ILE A 121 -7.18 -4.63 4.12
N HIS A 122 -5.92 -4.99 3.87
CA HIS A 122 -5.58 -6.07 2.93
C HIS A 122 -5.54 -7.45 3.59
N HIS A 123 -5.59 -7.55 4.93
CA HIS A 123 -5.42 -8.80 5.66
C HIS A 123 -6.56 -9.08 6.66
N ALA A 124 -7.23 -10.22 6.54
CA ALA A 124 -8.42 -10.53 7.35
C ALA A 124 -8.15 -10.56 8.88
N LYS A 125 -7.01 -11.11 9.30
CA LYS A 125 -6.67 -11.23 10.73
C LYS A 125 -6.23 -9.91 11.37
N ALA A 126 -5.98 -8.89 10.56
CA ALA A 126 -5.69 -7.54 11.05
C ALA A 126 -6.98 -6.78 11.42
N GLY A 127 -8.16 -7.41 11.29
CA GLY A 127 -9.41 -6.92 11.85
C GLY A 127 -10.16 -5.90 11.00
N ALA A 128 -9.64 -5.50 9.84
CA ALA A 128 -10.27 -4.46 9.02
C ALA A 128 -11.13 -4.99 7.86
N THR A 129 -10.93 -6.25 7.42
CA THR A 129 -11.72 -6.88 6.35
C THR A 129 -11.97 -8.38 6.60
N ARG A 130 -12.86 -9.00 5.79
CA ARG A 130 -13.16 -10.44 5.83
C ARG A 130 -12.41 -11.26 4.78
N PHE A 131 -11.37 -10.71 4.16
CA PHE A 131 -10.57 -11.39 3.15
C PHE A 131 -9.09 -11.03 3.29
N THR A 132 -8.24 -11.86 2.74
CA THR A 132 -6.80 -11.61 2.67
C THR A 132 -6.41 -11.60 1.20
N VAL A 133 -5.72 -10.55 0.76
CA VAL A 133 -5.11 -10.51 -0.58
C VAL A 133 -3.83 -11.34 -0.53
N PRO A 134 -3.61 -12.32 -1.42
CA PRO A 134 -2.36 -13.07 -1.45
C PRO A 134 -1.13 -12.15 -1.60
N VAL A 135 -0.06 -12.41 -0.82
CA VAL A 135 1.20 -11.64 -0.87
C VAL A 135 1.75 -11.54 -2.29
N VAL A 136 1.72 -12.65 -3.04
CA VAL A 136 2.16 -12.67 -4.45
C VAL A 136 1.42 -11.66 -5.33
N GLN A 137 0.14 -11.38 -5.05
CA GLN A 137 -0.63 -10.40 -5.82
C GLN A 137 -0.30 -8.96 -5.42
N LEU A 138 -0.02 -8.71 -4.13
CA LEU A 138 0.44 -7.41 -3.65
C LEU A 138 1.80 -7.08 -4.27
N GLU A 139 2.77 -8.00 -4.18
CA GLU A 139 4.11 -7.85 -4.76
C GLU A 139 4.07 -7.71 -6.28
N ALA A 140 3.28 -8.54 -6.97
CA ALA A 140 3.14 -8.45 -8.43
C ALA A 140 2.57 -7.09 -8.86
N LEU A 141 1.62 -6.55 -8.10
CA LEU A 141 1.07 -5.22 -8.37
C LEU A 141 2.11 -4.12 -8.18
N MET A 142 2.97 -4.23 -7.17
CA MET A 142 4.11 -3.32 -7.01
C MET A 142 5.07 -3.41 -8.20
N GLY A 143 5.35 -4.62 -8.69
CA GLY A 143 6.12 -4.87 -9.91
C GLY A 143 5.48 -4.26 -11.17
N PHE A 144 4.15 -4.15 -11.22
CA PHE A 144 3.42 -3.48 -12.30
C PHE A 144 3.45 -1.95 -12.19
N ILE A 145 3.36 -1.42 -10.95
CA ILE A 145 3.31 0.02 -10.64
C ILE A 145 4.67 0.70 -10.87
N MET A 146 5.75 0.12 -10.37
CA MET A 146 7.06 0.80 -10.33
C MET A 146 7.60 1.21 -11.72
N PRO A 147 7.55 0.37 -12.77
CA PRO A 147 8.02 0.76 -14.10
C PRO A 147 7.19 1.89 -14.71
N ARG A 148 5.86 1.89 -14.52
CA ARG A 148 4.95 2.93 -15.02
C ARG A 148 5.17 4.26 -14.32
N LEU A 149 5.33 4.24 -13.00
CA LEU A 149 5.66 5.44 -12.25
C LEU A 149 7.02 6.00 -12.68
N THR A 150 8.02 5.13 -12.90
CA THR A 150 9.33 5.52 -13.41
C THR A 150 9.24 6.22 -14.77
N ALA A 151 8.51 5.62 -15.72
CA ALA A 151 8.29 6.21 -17.04
C ALA A 151 7.57 7.57 -16.94
N GLY A 152 6.50 7.65 -16.15
CA GLY A 152 5.73 8.88 -15.96
C GLY A 152 6.54 10.01 -15.31
N ILE A 153 7.48 9.69 -14.42
CA ILE A 153 8.41 10.69 -13.87
C ILE A 153 9.39 11.18 -14.94
N GLY A 154 9.90 10.30 -15.80
CA GLY A 154 10.76 10.69 -16.92
C GLY A 154 10.08 11.66 -17.90
N GLU A 155 8.76 11.55 -18.07
CA GLU A 155 7.97 12.49 -18.89
C GLU A 155 7.92 13.90 -18.31
N LEU A 156 8.21 14.08 -17.01
CA LEU A 156 8.25 15.39 -16.37
C LEU A 156 9.46 16.23 -16.79
N LYS A 157 10.46 15.65 -17.47
CA LYS A 157 11.64 16.38 -17.97
C LYS A 157 12.29 17.24 -16.88
N LEU A 158 12.45 16.66 -15.69
CA LEU A 158 13.16 17.32 -14.59
C LEU A 158 14.66 17.42 -14.94
N SER A 159 15.40 18.27 -14.24
CA SER A 159 16.86 18.16 -14.32
C SER A 159 17.28 16.77 -13.81
N ARG A 160 18.30 16.18 -14.42
CA ARG A 160 18.72 14.81 -14.10
C ARG A 160 18.93 14.58 -12.59
N HIS A 161 19.59 15.52 -11.92
CA HIS A 161 19.78 15.46 -10.48
C HIS A 161 18.46 15.45 -9.69
N ARG A 162 17.47 16.24 -10.11
CA ARG A 162 16.15 16.30 -9.46
C ARG A 162 15.34 15.04 -9.75
N GLU A 163 15.38 14.55 -10.99
CA GLU A 163 14.75 13.29 -11.38
C GLU A 163 15.28 12.11 -10.55
N GLU A 164 16.60 11.93 -10.50
CA GLU A 164 17.23 10.88 -9.71
C GLU A 164 16.85 10.96 -8.23
N LYS A 165 16.81 12.17 -7.67
CA LYS A 165 16.45 12.40 -6.26
C LYS A 165 15.00 12.05 -5.97
N VAL A 166 14.08 12.47 -6.83
CA VAL A 166 12.65 12.14 -6.77
C VAL A 166 12.45 10.64 -6.89
N MET A 167 13.08 10.01 -7.89
CA MET A 167 12.98 8.58 -8.15
C MET A 167 13.41 7.75 -6.95
N ARG A 168 14.58 8.06 -6.36
CA ARG A 168 15.05 7.37 -5.15
C ARG A 168 14.10 7.56 -3.97
N GLY A 169 13.65 8.80 -3.74
CA GLY A 169 12.72 9.12 -2.67
C GLY A 169 11.42 8.32 -2.76
N LEU A 170 10.81 8.29 -3.96
CA LEU A 170 9.58 7.55 -4.21
C LEU A 170 9.77 6.03 -4.12
N GLN A 171 10.84 5.48 -4.67
CA GLN A 171 11.11 4.03 -4.59
C GLN A 171 11.27 3.58 -3.14
N LYS A 172 12.04 4.32 -2.32
CA LYS A 172 12.20 4.04 -0.88
C LYS A 172 10.87 4.18 -0.15
N LEU A 173 10.08 5.21 -0.46
CA LEU A 173 8.79 5.44 0.18
C LEU A 173 7.76 4.35 -0.17
N LEU A 174 7.71 3.91 -1.42
CA LEU A 174 6.86 2.80 -1.87
C LEU A 174 7.31 1.48 -1.23
N TRP A 175 8.62 1.27 -1.06
CA TRP A 175 9.11 0.09 -0.33
C TRP A 175 8.63 0.09 1.12
N ILE A 176 8.78 1.22 1.84
CA ILE A 176 8.31 1.36 3.23
C ILE A 176 6.80 1.11 3.29
N GLN A 177 6.05 1.74 2.38
CA GLN A 177 4.61 1.57 2.29
C GLN A 177 4.21 0.10 2.09
N ASN A 178 4.93 -0.63 1.24
CA ASN A 178 4.69 -2.04 1.00
C ASN A 178 5.02 -2.91 2.23
N GLU A 179 6.09 -2.62 2.96
CA GLU A 179 6.41 -3.30 4.23
C GLU A 179 5.30 -3.10 5.29
N PHE A 180 4.70 -1.91 5.35
CA PHE A 180 3.53 -1.67 6.21
C PHE A 180 2.30 -2.50 5.81
N ILE A 181 2.17 -2.89 4.53
CA ILE A 181 1.15 -3.87 4.12
C ILE A 181 1.56 -5.27 4.55
N LEU A 182 2.80 -5.67 4.25
CA LEU A 182 3.27 -7.04 4.44
C LEU A 182 3.45 -7.44 5.91
N MET A 183 3.68 -6.50 6.82
CA MET A 183 3.88 -6.83 8.24
C MET A 183 2.71 -7.60 8.86
N HIS A 184 1.48 -7.43 8.35
CA HIS A 184 0.31 -8.19 8.80
C HIS A 184 0.25 -9.64 8.27
N TYR A 185 1.10 -9.99 7.31
CA TYR A 185 1.24 -11.34 6.76
C TYR A 185 2.31 -12.15 7.47
N HIS A 186 3.27 -11.47 8.09
CA HIS A 186 4.27 -12.06 8.97
C HIS A 186 3.64 -12.32 10.34
N GLY A 187 2.66 -13.24 10.39
CA GLY A 187 2.19 -13.75 11.67
C GLY A 187 3.38 -14.27 12.47
N SER A 188 3.43 -13.95 13.77
CA SER A 188 4.43 -14.44 14.71
C SER A 188 4.74 -15.89 14.39
N ILE A 189 5.99 -16.20 14.00
CA ILE A 189 6.46 -17.58 13.95
C ILE A 189 6.11 -18.15 15.32
N PRO A 190 5.22 -19.15 15.44
CA PRO A 190 5.10 -19.84 16.70
C PRO A 190 6.50 -20.36 16.99
N SER A 191 7.12 -19.92 18.08
CA SER A 191 8.37 -20.54 18.52
C SER A 191 8.11 -22.05 18.56
N GLU A 192 9.09 -22.85 18.10
CA GLU A 192 9.00 -24.31 18.01
C GLU A 192 8.78 -25.02 19.37
N ASP A 193 8.46 -24.30 20.44
CA ASP A 193 8.34 -24.83 21.80
C ASP A 193 6.90 -25.21 22.20
N SER A 194 5.94 -25.22 21.27
CA SER A 194 4.63 -25.87 21.52
C SER A 194 4.63 -27.39 21.25
N GLY A 195 5.80 -27.96 20.98
CA GLY A 195 6.03 -29.37 20.71
C GLY A 195 6.69 -30.15 21.85
N LYS A 196 6.51 -29.79 23.12
CA LYS A 196 6.89 -30.66 24.26
C LYS A 196 5.66 -31.19 25.00
N ALA A 197 5.02 -32.18 24.38
CA ALA A 197 4.20 -33.15 25.10
C ALA A 197 4.19 -34.49 24.34
N ARG A 198 5.38 -35.06 24.15
CA ARG A 198 5.57 -36.51 23.93
C ARG A 198 6.85 -36.95 24.62
N HIS A 199 6.72 -37.33 25.88
CA HIS A 199 7.26 -38.57 26.46
C HIS A 199 7.20 -38.46 27.98
N ASP A 200 6.34 -39.27 28.58
CA ASP A 200 6.46 -39.92 29.90
C ASP A 200 5.41 -41.04 29.85
N LEU A 201 5.75 -42.26 29.42
CA LEU A 201 6.25 -43.37 30.23
C LEU A 201 5.41 -43.62 31.50
N GLY A 202 4.55 -44.63 31.41
CA GLY A 202 3.69 -45.18 32.45
C GLY A 202 2.70 -46.17 31.84
#